data_AF-A0A956RGV6-F1
#
_entry.id   AF-A0A956RGV6-F1
#
_cell.length_a   1.000
_cell.length_b   1.000
_cell.length_c   1.000
_cell.angle_alpha   90.00
_cell.angle_beta   90.00
_cell.angle_gamma   90.00
#
_symmetry.space_group_name_H-M   'P 1'
#
loop_
_entity.id
_entity.type
_entity.pdbx_description
1 polymer ?
#
loop_
_entity_poly.entity_id
_entity_poly.type
_entity_poly.pdbx_seq_one_letter_code
_entity_poly.pdbx_strand_id
1 'polypeptide(L)'
;GSVLGGMFGYLIGFSMWELFEPLLIRSESRRADFNYVCEQFNSRGELWVFIGAFTPIPYKVLTVASGVTKLRFATFLLASVVGRAGRFFLVSLVIRLTGNKAKELIDRYFNLFTILFVALLIGGFALIRVLRH
;
A
#
# COMPACT_ATOMS: atom_id res chain seq x y z
N GLY A 1 -11.21 5.23 3.52
CA GLY A 1 -9.88 5.43 4.15
C GLY A 1 -9.43 6.85 3.87
N SER A 2 -9.08 7.61 4.91
CA SER A 2 -8.77 9.04 4.83
C SER A 2 -7.33 9.31 4.40
N VAL A 3 -7.12 10.41 3.66
CA VAL A 3 -5.78 10.91 3.27
C VAL A 3 -4.97 11.30 4.51
N LEU A 4 -5.61 11.90 5.52
CA LEU A 4 -4.99 12.22 6.81
C LEU A 4 -4.45 10.97 7.54
N GLY A 5 -5.20 9.87 7.49
CA GLY A 5 -4.73 8.58 8.02
C GLY A 5 -3.56 8.00 7.21
N GLY A 6 -3.46 8.32 5.92
CA GLY A 6 -2.31 7.99 5.08
C GLY A 6 -1.08 8.82 5.41
N MET A 7 -1.23 10.12 5.71
CA MET A 7 -0.14 10.97 6.21
C MET A 7 0.40 10.43 7.53
N PHE A 8 -0.49 9.98 8.43
CA PHE A 8 -0.09 9.36 9.69
C PHE A 8 0.67 8.04 9.46
N GLY A 9 0.22 7.21 8.52
CA GLY A 9 0.92 5.99 8.13
C GLY A 9 2.30 6.25 7.50
N TYR A 10 2.41 7.29 6.67
CA TYR A 10 3.69 7.74 6.11
C TYR A 10 4.65 8.19 7.22
N LEU A 11 4.18 8.98 8.19
CA LEU A 11 4.99 9.42 9.33
C LEU A 11 5.45 8.25 10.19
N ILE A 12 4.58 7.27 10.44
CA ILE A 12 4.93 6.04 11.16
C ILE A 12 6.03 5.29 10.40
N GLY A 13 5.86 5.09 9.09
CA GLY A 13 6.87 4.44 8.26
C GLY A 13 8.18 5.20 8.24
N PHE A 14 8.15 6.52 8.15
CA PHE A 14 9.34 7.37 8.09
C PHE A 14 10.11 7.38 9.42
N SER A 15 9.42 7.60 10.55
CA SER A 15 10.06 7.78 11.86
C SER A 15 10.39 6.46 12.55
N MET A 16 9.57 5.42 12.36
CA MET A 16 9.79 4.14 13.05
C MET A 16 10.68 3.19 12.26
N TRP A 17 10.92 3.42 10.96
CA TRP A 17 11.76 2.53 10.16
C TRP A 17 13.15 2.37 10.73
N GLU A 18 13.78 3.46 11.19
CA GLU A 18 15.14 3.42 11.77
C GLU A 18 15.21 2.53 13.03
N LEU A 19 14.09 2.36 13.74
CA LEU A 19 13.97 1.48 14.90
C LEU A 19 13.74 0.01 14.50
N PHE A 20 13.01 -0.23 13.40
CA PHE A 20 12.65 -1.58 12.94
C PHE A 20 13.65 -2.18 11.93
N GLU A 21 14.39 -1.35 11.21
CA GLU A 21 15.40 -1.74 10.23
C GLU A 21 16.40 -2.76 10.80
N PRO A 22 17.08 -2.52 11.95
CA PRO A 22 18.03 -3.48 12.50
C PRO A 22 17.38 -4.79 13.00
N LEU A 23 16.07 -4.76 13.30
CA LEU A 23 15.32 -5.94 13.73
C LEU A 23 14.92 -6.84 12.54
N LEU A 24 14.58 -6.21 11.41
CA LEU A 24 14.13 -6.86 10.20
C LEU A 24 15.28 -7.26 9.28
N ILE A 25 16.28 -6.39 9.12
CA ILE A 25 17.43 -6.54 8.25
C ILE A 25 18.69 -6.74 9.10
N ARG A 26 18.95 -8.00 9.47
CA ARG A 26 20.11 -8.37 10.32
C ARG A 26 21.40 -8.62 9.54
N SER A 27 21.32 -8.74 8.21
CA SER A 27 22.48 -9.01 7.34
C SER A 27 22.80 -7.79 6.49
N GLU A 28 24.07 -7.43 6.40
CA GLU A 28 24.56 -6.30 5.59
C GLU A 28 24.25 -6.48 4.09
N SER A 29 24.25 -7.73 3.60
CA SER A 29 23.85 -8.04 2.22
C SER A 29 22.38 -7.70 1.95
N ARG A 30 21.48 -7.96 2.90
CA ARG A 30 20.05 -7.63 2.76
C ARG A 30 19.79 -6.14 2.85
N ARG A 31 20.67 -5.36 3.49
CA ARG A 31 20.60 -3.89 3.49
C ARG A 31 20.86 -3.34 2.09
N ALA A 32 21.87 -3.87 1.39
CA ALA A 32 22.17 -3.46 0.02
C ALA A 32 21.01 -3.79 -0.95
N ASP A 33 20.46 -5.01 -0.87
CA ASP A 33 19.30 -5.41 -1.68
C ASP A 33 18.07 -4.55 -1.38
N PHE A 34 17.83 -4.24 -0.10
CA PHE A 34 16.72 -3.40 0.31
C PHE A 34 16.86 -1.96 -0.20
N ASN A 35 18.06 -1.39 -0.10
CA ASN A 35 18.35 -0.05 -0.61
C ASN A 35 18.16 0.02 -2.13
N TYR A 36 18.59 -1.01 -2.87
CA TYR A 36 18.35 -1.11 -4.31
C TYR A 36 16.86 -1.13 -4.65
N VAL A 37 16.04 -1.88 -3.90
CA VAL A 37 14.58 -1.89 -4.06
C VAL A 37 13.97 -0.54 -3.71
N CYS A 38 14.43 0.12 -2.65
CA CYS A 38 13.98 1.47 -2.30
C CYS A 38 14.29 2.48 -3.40
N GLU A 39 15.47 2.41 -4.00
CA GLU A 39 15.91 3.31 -5.07
C GLU A 39 15.08 3.09 -6.34
N GLN A 40 14.84 1.84 -6.73
CA GLN A 40 13.92 1.48 -7.81
C GLN A 40 12.49 1.95 -7.53
N PHE A 41 11.99 1.76 -6.31
CA PHE A 41 10.67 2.22 -5.90
C PHE A 41 10.57 3.74 -6.00
N ASN A 42 11.57 4.48 -5.52
CA ASN A 42 11.63 5.94 -5.58
C ASN A 42 11.75 6.48 -6.99
N SER A 43 12.42 5.77 -7.91
CA SER A 43 12.56 6.18 -9.32
C SER A 43 11.21 6.32 -10.04
N ARG A 44 10.19 5.54 -9.63
CA ARG A 44 8.84 5.54 -10.19
C ARG A 44 7.76 5.63 -9.12
N GLY A 45 8.08 6.23 -7.98
CA GLY A 45 7.25 6.21 -6.78
C GLY A 45 5.82 6.69 -7.01
N GLU A 46 5.67 7.70 -7.85
CA GLU A 46 4.37 8.29 -8.21
C GLU A 46 3.49 7.28 -8.96
N LEU A 47 4.05 6.53 -9.90
CA LEU A 47 3.35 5.47 -10.62
C LEU A 47 2.99 4.29 -9.71
N TRP A 48 3.92 3.87 -8.84
CA TRP A 48 3.67 2.75 -7.93
C TRP A 48 2.59 3.08 -6.89
N VAL A 49 2.61 4.30 -6.34
CA VAL A 49 1.58 4.77 -5.40
C VAL A 49 0.24 4.94 -6.10
N PHE A 50 0.24 5.45 -7.34
CA PHE A 50 -0.98 5.58 -8.15
C PHE A 50 -1.59 4.21 -8.49
N ILE A 51 -0.82 3.30 -9.09
CA ILE A 51 -1.28 1.94 -9.44
C ILE A 51 -1.73 1.20 -8.18
N GLY A 52 -0.93 1.28 -7.11
CA GLY A 52 -1.24 0.69 -5.82
C GLY A 52 -2.56 1.18 -5.21
N ALA A 53 -2.92 2.45 -5.43
CA ALA A 53 -4.19 3.00 -4.99
C ALA A 53 -5.42 2.47 -5.77
N PHE A 54 -5.22 2.06 -7.03
CA PHE A 54 -6.24 1.41 -7.87
C PHE A 54 -6.34 -0.10 -7.63
N THR A 55 -5.24 -0.77 -7.28
CA THR A 55 -5.26 -2.20 -6.94
C THR A 55 -5.99 -2.47 -5.62
N PRO A 56 -6.47 -3.71 -5.37
CA PRO A 56 -7.05 -4.11 -4.08
C PRO A 56 -6.03 -4.19 -2.93
N ILE A 57 -4.86 -3.55 -3.06
CA ILE A 57 -3.87 -3.43 -1.99
C ILE A 57 -4.41 -2.44 -0.93
N PRO A 58 -4.30 -2.73 0.38
CA PRO A 58 -4.70 -1.81 1.42
C PRO A 58 -3.77 -0.61 1.42
N TYR A 59 -4.36 0.53 1.12
CA TYR A 59 -3.72 1.84 1.16
C TYR A 59 -2.84 2.10 2.39
N LYS A 60 -3.21 1.60 3.59
CA LYS A 60 -2.40 1.79 4.81
C LYS A 60 -1.02 1.12 4.72
N VAL A 61 -0.95 -0.05 4.08
CA VAL A 61 0.32 -0.74 3.84
C VAL A 61 1.18 0.09 2.90
N LEU A 62 0.56 0.63 1.85
CA LEU A 62 1.25 1.43 0.86
C LEU A 62 1.74 2.77 1.41
N THR A 63 0.99 3.38 2.33
CA THR A 63 1.39 4.62 3.01
C THR A 63 2.57 4.38 3.95
N VAL A 64 2.58 3.26 4.67
CA VAL A 64 3.71 2.89 5.54
C VAL A 64 4.94 2.55 4.70
N ALA A 65 4.79 1.79 3.62
CA ALA A 65 5.88 1.48 2.69
C ALA A 65 6.49 2.74 2.04
N SER A 66 5.65 3.73 1.70
CA SER A 66 6.11 5.01 1.17
C SER A 66 6.92 5.81 2.20
N GLY A 67 6.56 5.72 3.49
CA GLY A 67 7.34 6.32 4.58
C GLY A 67 8.67 5.60 4.82
N VAL A 68 8.65 4.27 4.82
CA VAL A 68 9.84 3.41 4.98
C VAL A 68 10.87 3.65 3.89
N THR A 69 10.42 3.78 2.63
CA THR A 69 11.27 4.05 1.47
C THR A 69 11.73 5.51 1.38
N LYS A 70 11.31 6.36 2.34
CA LYS A 70 11.56 7.82 2.36
C LYS A 70 11.17 8.50 1.04
N LEU A 71 10.06 8.05 0.44
CA LEU A 71 9.53 8.62 -0.79
C LEU A 71 9.20 10.10 -0.61
N ARG A 72 9.45 10.97 -1.59
CA ARG A 72 9.13 12.40 -1.46
C ARG A 72 7.67 12.61 -1.03
N PHE A 73 7.48 13.26 0.12
CA PHE A 73 6.16 13.43 0.72
C PHE A 73 5.15 14.10 -0.23
N ALA A 74 5.61 15.09 -1.01
CA ALA A 74 4.78 15.77 -2.01
C ALA A 74 4.27 14.80 -3.10
N THR A 75 5.15 13.93 -3.61
CA THR A 75 4.82 12.90 -4.60
C THR A 75 3.85 11.87 -4.03
N PHE A 76 4.10 11.41 -2.80
CA PHE A 76 3.20 10.50 -2.08
C PHE A 76 1.81 11.11 -1.86
N LEU A 77 1.76 12.38 -1.45
CA LEU A 77 0.51 13.08 -1.16
C LEU A 77 -0.32 13.27 -2.44
N LEU A 78 0.30 13.74 -3.52
CA LEU A 78 -0.36 13.90 -4.82
C LEU A 78 -0.88 12.56 -5.35
N ALA A 79 -0.04 11.53 -5.39
CA ALA A 79 -0.44 10.21 -5.86
C ALA A 79 -1.54 9.58 -4.98
N SER A 80 -1.48 9.80 -3.66
CA SER A 80 -2.52 9.34 -2.73
C SER A 80 -3.85 10.05 -2.94
N VAL A 81 -3.84 11.37 -3.09
CA VAL A 81 -5.06 12.16 -3.34
C VAL A 81 -5.68 11.75 -4.67
N VAL A 82 -4.89 11.68 -5.74
CA VAL A 82 -5.37 11.32 -7.07
C VAL A 82 -5.86 9.87 -7.10
N GLY A 83 -5.11 8.92 -6.54
CA GLY A 83 -5.52 7.51 -6.52
C GLY A 83 -6.78 7.27 -5.68
N ARG A 84 -6.94 7.99 -4.56
CA ARG A 84 -8.16 7.92 -3.74
C ARG A 84 -9.36 8.56 -4.42
N ALA A 85 -9.20 9.78 -4.94
CA ALA A 85 -10.25 10.46 -5.69
C ALA A 85 -10.66 9.62 -6.90
N GLY A 86 -9.69 9.11 -7.66
CA GLY A 86 -9.90 8.26 -8.83
C GLY A 86 -10.69 6.98 -8.51
N ARG A 87 -10.38 6.28 -7.41
CA ARG A 87 -11.15 5.10 -7.01
C ARG A 87 -12.60 5.43 -6.67
N PHE A 88 -12.84 6.45 -5.86
CA PHE A 88 -14.21 6.84 -5.49
C PHE A 88 -15.00 7.35 -6.70
N PHE A 89 -14.34 8.08 -7.60
CA PHE A 89 -14.92 8.60 -8.82
C PHE A 89 -15.21 7.50 -9.84
N LEU A 90 -14.33 6.52 -10.00
CA LEU A 90 -14.61 5.33 -10.82
C LEU A 90 -15.79 4.54 -10.26
N VAL A 91 -15.81 4.29 -8.95
CA VAL A 91 -16.93 3.58 -8.31
C VAL A 91 -18.24 4.34 -8.50
N SER A 92 -18.25 5.66 -8.30
CA SER A 92 -19.46 6.46 -8.49
C SER A 92 -19.89 6.56 -9.95
N LEU A 93 -18.95 6.66 -10.90
CA LEU A 93 -19.22 6.67 -12.34
C LEU A 93 -19.80 5.33 -12.79
N VAL A 94 -19.24 4.21 -12.35
CA VAL A 94 -19.73 2.86 -12.66
C VAL A 94 -21.14 2.64 -12.10
N ILE A 95 -21.40 3.11 -10.87
CA ILE A 95 -22.75 3.08 -10.27
C ILE A 95 -23.72 3.95 -11.08
N ARG A 96 -23.29 5.13 -11.52
CA ARG A 96 -24.11 6.05 -12.32
C ARG A 96 -24.42 5.51 -13.72
N LEU A 97 -23.49 4.77 -14.34
CA LEU A 97 -23.68 4.15 -15.65
C LEU A 97 -24.50 2.85 -15.60
N THR A 98 -24.41 2.08 -14.51
CA THR A 98 -24.98 0.71 -14.42
C THR A 98 -26.24 0.61 -13.55
N GLY A 99 -26.52 1.61 -12.71
CA GLY A 99 -27.65 1.59 -11.76
C GLY A 99 -27.45 0.60 -10.60
N ASN A 100 -28.54 0.26 -9.89
CA ASN A 100 -28.55 -0.53 -8.64
C ASN A 100 -27.79 -1.87 -8.69
N LYS A 101 -27.61 -2.48 -9.87
CA LYS A 101 -26.89 -3.75 -10.03
C LYS A 101 -25.37 -3.65 -9.76
N ALA A 102 -24.75 -2.48 -9.95
CA ALA A 102 -23.32 -2.31 -9.66
C ALA A 102 -23.02 -2.30 -8.15
N LYS A 103 -23.97 -1.85 -7.33
CA LYS A 103 -23.81 -1.78 -5.88
C LYS A 103 -23.66 -3.17 -5.27
N GLU A 104 -24.48 -4.13 -5.70
CA GLU A 104 -24.39 -5.52 -5.26
C GLU A 104 -23.11 -6.22 -5.75
N LEU A 105 -22.66 -5.93 -6.98
CA LEU A 105 -21.43 -6.52 -7.51
C LEU A 105 -20.21 -6.02 -6.72
N ILE A 106 -20.15 -4.71 -6.46
CA ILE A 106 -19.07 -4.11 -5.67
C ILE A 106 -19.10 -4.68 -4.26
N ASP A 107 -20.21 -4.65 -3.54
CA ASP A 107 -20.29 -5.20 -2.17
C ASP A 107 -19.95 -6.70 -2.11
N ARG A 108 -20.36 -7.49 -3.12
CA ARG A 108 -20.11 -8.94 -3.16
C ARG A 108 -18.63 -9.30 -3.34
N TYR A 109 -17.93 -8.63 -4.26
CA TYR A 109 -16.51 -8.93 -4.52
C TYR A 109 -15.56 -8.23 -3.55
N PHE A 110 -15.91 -7.05 -3.05
CA PHE A 110 -15.04 -6.28 -2.13
C PHE A 110 -14.74 -7.07 -0.85
N ASN A 111 -15.74 -7.77 -0.31
CA ASN A 111 -15.59 -8.59 0.89
C ASN A 111 -14.65 -9.79 0.64
N LEU A 112 -14.82 -10.47 -0.50
CA LEU A 112 -13.96 -11.59 -0.90
C LEU A 112 -12.50 -11.15 -1.12
N PHE A 113 -12.28 -10.03 -1.81
CA PHE A 113 -10.93 -9.47 -1.99
C PHE A 113 -10.28 -9.07 -0.66
N THR A 114 -11.07 -8.55 0.29
CA THR A 114 -10.57 -8.18 1.63
C THR A 114 -10.13 -9.42 2.40
N ILE A 115 -10.95 -10.48 2.41
CA ILE A 115 -10.64 -11.74 3.08
C ILE A 115 -9.40 -12.39 2.45
N LEU A 116 -9.35 -12.46 1.12
CA LEU A 116 -8.23 -13.05 0.38
C LEU A 116 -6.92 -12.30 0.68
N PHE A 117 -6.96 -10.97 0.70
CA PHE A 117 -5.79 -10.15 1.00
C PHE A 117 -5.30 -10.34 2.43
N VAL A 118 -6.20 -10.37 3.42
CA VAL A 118 -5.85 -10.63 4.83
C VAL A 118 -5.25 -12.04 4.97
N ALA A 119 -5.84 -13.04 4.33
CA ALA A 119 -5.32 -14.40 4.30
C ALA A 119 -3.91 -14.46 3.68
N LEU A 120 -3.66 -13.71 2.60
CA LEU A 120 -2.36 -13.66 1.93
C LEU A 120 -1.32 -12.92 2.78
N LEU A 121 -1.69 -11.87 3.51
CA LEU A 121 -0.80 -11.20 4.45
C LEU A 121 -0.39 -12.12 5.60
N ILE A 122 -1.37 -12.76 6.25
CA ILE A 122 -1.12 -13.69 7.36
C ILE A 122 -0.32 -14.89 6.85
N GLY A 123 -0.69 -15.43 5.70
CA GLY A 123 0.00 -16.54 5.03
C GLY A 123 1.44 -16.17 4.67
N GLY A 124 1.67 -15.04 4.02
CA GLY A 124 3.01 -14.56 3.67
C GLY A 124 3.89 -14.31 4.89
N PHE A 125 3.34 -13.71 5.95
CA PHE A 125 4.07 -13.48 7.20
C PHE A 125 4.38 -14.80 7.94
N ALA A 126 3.44 -15.75 7.94
CA ALA A 126 3.63 -17.08 8.49
C ALA A 126 4.67 -17.87 7.69
N LEU A 127 4.65 -17.77 6.36
CA LEU A 127 5.60 -18.46 5.47
C LEU A 127 7.03 -17.93 5.71
N ILE A 128 7.19 -16.61 5.81
CA ILE A 128 8.48 -15.99 6.17
C ILE A 128 8.92 -16.42 7.57
N ARG A 129 8.00 -16.55 8.52
CA ARG A 129 8.31 -17.00 9.89
C ARG A 129 8.75 -18.46 9.93
N VAL A 130 8.13 -19.33 9.14
CA VAL A 130 8.48 -20.76 9.03
C VAL A 130 9.79 -20.95 8.28
N LEU A 131 10.04 -20.19 7.20
CA LEU A 131 11.32 -20.20 6.47
C LEU A 131 12.50 -19.61 7.26
N ARG A 132 12.22 -18.84 8.32
CA ARG A 132 13.24 -18.21 9.18
C ARG A 132 13.54 -19.03 10.45
N HIS A 133 12.74 -20.06 10.75
CA HIS A 133 12.99 -21.04 11.79
C HIS A 133 13.70 -22.26 11.20
#